data_AF-A0A644XM07-F1
#
_entry.id   AF-A0A644XM07-F1
#
_cell.length_a   1.000
_cell.length_b   1.000
_cell.length_c   1.000
_cell.angle_alpha   90.00
_cell.angle_beta   90.00
_cell.angle_gamma   90.00
#
_symmetry.space_group_name_H-M   'P 1'
#
loop_
_entity.id
_entity.type
_entity.pdbx_description
1 polymer ?
#
loop_
_entity_poly.entity_id
_entity_poly.type
_entity_poly.pdbx_seq_one_letter_code
_entity_poly.pdbx_strand_id
1 'polypeptide(L)' 'MLGIHDTCVKFGTEPDGRVNYVKGANIGGFIKVADAMIAQGLV' A
#
# COMPACT_ATOMS: atom_id res chain seq x y z
N MET A 1 4.95 13.87 0.33
CA MET A 1 5.68 12.90 -0.52
C MET A 1 6.28 11.74 0.29
N LEU A 2 6.79 11.97 1.51
CA LEU A 2 7.31 10.91 2.40
C LEU A 2 6.33 9.76 2.63
N GLY A 3 5.05 10.03 2.94
CA GLY A 3 4.09 8.96 3.23
C GLY A 3 3.78 8.00 2.07
N ILE A 4 3.79 8.48 0.82
CA ILE A 4 3.60 7.61 -0.36
C ILE A 4 4.85 6.76 -0.59
N HIS A 5 6.03 7.35 -0.43
CA HIS A 5 7.30 6.63 -0.53
C HIS A 5 7.40 5.51 0.51
N ASP A 6 7.12 5.79 1.79
CA ASP A 6 7.16 4.78 2.86
C ASP A 6 6.18 3.63 2.61
N THR A 7 5.01 3.95 2.08
CA THR A 7 4.00 2.94 1.68
C THR A 7 4.56 2.05 0.57
N CYS A 8 5.16 2.65 -0.46
CA CYS A 8 5.75 1.91 -1.57
C CYS A 8 6.95 1.07 -1.13
N VAL A 9 7.79 1.55 -0.21
CA VAL A 9 8.88 0.77 0.37
C VAL A 9 8.32 -0.40 1.18
N LYS A 10 7.32 -0.17 2.03
CA LYS A 10 6.73 -1.21 2.88
C LYS A 10 6.07 -2.34 2.08
N PHE A 11 5.34 -2.03 1.02
CA PHE A 11 4.53 -3.00 0.27
C PHE A 11 5.09 -3.37 -1.11
N GLY A 12 6.07 -2.62 -1.61
CA GLY A 12 6.66 -2.80 -2.93
C GLY A 12 8.12 -3.24 -2.91
N THR A 13 8.75 -3.43 -1.74
CA THR A 13 10.11 -3.99 -1.67
C THR A 13 10.11 -5.44 -2.13
N GLU A 14 10.94 -5.75 -3.12
CA GLU A 14 11.12 -7.07 -3.70
C GLU A 14 12.33 -7.79 -3.06
N PRO A 15 12.45 -9.12 -3.22
CA PRO A 15 13.52 -9.91 -2.58
C PRO A 15 14.95 -9.49 -2.96
N ASP A 16 15.10 -8.79 -4.09
CA ASP A 16 16.35 -8.24 -4.59
C ASP A 16 16.71 -6.88 -3.97
N GLY A 17 15.87 -6.37 -3.05
CA GLY A 17 16.06 -5.08 -2.38
C GLY A 17 15.60 -3.87 -3.21
N ARG A 18 15.02 -4.09 -4.39
CA ARG A 18 14.45 -3.00 -5.20
C ARG A 18 13.03 -2.67 -4.76
N VAL A 19 12.64 -1.41 -4.93
CA VAL A 19 11.30 -0.92 -4.59
C VAL A 19 10.49 -0.74 -5.85
N ASN A 20 9.47 -1.58 -6.01
CA ASN A 20 8.48 -1.46 -7.07
C ASN A 20 7.36 -0.51 -6.64
N TYR A 21 7.49 0.76 -7.04
CA TYR A 21 6.55 1.83 -6.66
C TYR A 21 5.13 1.62 -7.19
N VAL A 22 4.98 1.04 -8.38
CA VAL A 22 3.64 0.79 -8.95
C VAL A 22 2.92 -0.27 -8.13
N LYS A 23 3.63 -1.37 -7.82
CA LYS A 23 3.11 -2.44 -6.97
C LYS A 23 2.82 -1.92 -5.56
N GLY A 24 3.76 -1.21 -4.95
CA GLY A 24 3.62 -0.66 -3.61
C GLY A 24 2.48 0.36 -3.48
N ALA A 25 2.30 1.23 -4.48
CA ALA A 25 1.20 2.20 -4.50
C ALA A 25 -0.16 1.50 -4.64
N ASN A 26 -0.27 0.50 -5.50
CA ASN A 26 -1.52 -0.25 -5.69
C ASN A 26 -1.90 -1.04 -4.45
N ILE A 27 -0.96 -1.76 -3.84
CA ILE A 27 -1.20 -2.56 -2.63
C ILE A 27 -1.52 -1.64 -1.45
N GLY A 28 -0.73 -0.59 -1.23
CA GLY A 28 -0.96 0.35 -0.13
C GLY A 28 -2.26 1.13 -0.27
N GLY A 29 -2.61 1.52 -1.49
CA GLY A 29 -3.90 2.14 -1.79
C GLY A 29 -5.08 1.20 -1.54
N PHE A 30 -4.96 -0.06 -1.97
CA PHE A 30 -5.98 -1.07 -1.73
C PHE A 30 -6.19 -1.35 -0.24
N ILE A 31 -5.12 -1.55 0.54
CA ILE A 31 -5.20 -1.79 1.99
C ILE A 31 -5.94 -0.64 2.67
N LYS A 32 -5.60 0.61 2.34
CA LYS A 32 -6.25 1.78 2.95
C LYS A 32 -7.76 1.83 2.68
N VAL A 33 -8.18 1.46 1.47
CA VAL A 33 -9.60 1.40 1.12
C VAL A 33 -10.28 0.19 1.78
N ALA A 34 -9.63 -0.97 1.77
CA ALA A 34 -10.13 -2.18 2.41
C ALA A 34 -10.33 -2.00 3.92
N ASP A 35 -9.36 -1.37 4.60
CA ASP A 35 -9.46 -1.04 6.03
C ASP A 35 -10.65 -0.11 6.30
N ALA A 36 -10.86 0.89 5.43
CA ALA A 36 -12.00 1.79 5.54
C ALA A 36 -13.34 1.05 5.31
N MET A 37 -13.39 0.13 4.33
CA MET A 37 -14.57 -0.69 4.06
C MET A 37 -14.90 -1.64 5.22
N ILE A 38 -13.88 -2.28 5.82
CA ILE A 38 -14.06 -3.14 7.00
C ILE A 38 -14.55 -2.31 8.20
N ALA A 39 -13.97 -1.13 8.41
CA ALA A 39 -14.37 -0.25 9.51
C ALA A 39 -15.80 0.29 9.35
N GLN A 40 -16.26 0.50 8.12
CA GLN A 40 -17.62 0.92 7.83
C GLN A 40 -18.64 -0.22 7.98
N GLY A 41 -18.19 -1.49 7.96
CA GLY A 41 -19.03 -2.68 8.07
C GLY A 41 -19.79 -2.99 6.78
N LEU A 42 -20.75 -3.92 6.86
CA LEU A 42 -21.74 -4.11 5.79
C LEU A 42 -22.68 -2.91 5.78
N VAL A 43 -22.62 -2.11 4.71
CA VAL A 43 -23.62 -1.09 4.35
C VAL A 43 -24.77 -1.69 3.56
#